data_AF-A0A7C6Z8L9-F1
#
_entry.id   AF-A0A7C6Z8L9-F1
#
_cell.length_a   1.000
_cell.length_b   1.000
_cell.length_c   1.000
_cell.angle_alpha   90.00
_cell.angle_beta   90.00
_cell.angle_gamma   90.00
#
_symmetry.space_group_name_H-M   'P 1'
#
loop_
_entity.id
_entity.type
_entity.pdbx_description
1 polymer ?
#
loop_
_entity_poly.entity_id
_entity_poly.type
_entity_poly.pdbx_seq_one_letter_code
_entity_poly.pdbx_strand_id
1 'polypeptide(L)'
;MSFSEGESLWRHYGTQVNVDFPTPKTDNRWRLTSQGWVGFIPLTSDLGIHLVPKVPVANLFYMLEYAYDLKGLRFLENTVHCRTLQEFYNSLAKTLALRILNRERKGLYRSYRDEHEVLKYLRGRIDLARHVTRPWSIAFDCEFQDHLADIEDNRILAWSLHLIARNQLCSEEVARICRIAYRRIRASVGLQPFKGRDCIGRTYNRLNQDYQPLHSLCRFFLDHSGPSALAGAEYQMLPFLINMPRLFELFVANWLKARLPPEFKVQPQEQVVVGTSGELVFRMDLVLYDLERGGVCCILDTKYKVSDTPSTQDIAQLFTYELARECDRAVLVYPTASIKPFEDSIQNKRVKSMAFALEGEDMRESGEGFLTQLLSWVKDGSG
;
A
#
# COMPACT_ATOMS: atom_id res chain seq x y z
N MET A 1 6.70 -8.55 29.69
CA MET A 1 6.08 -9.44 28.70
C MET A 1 6.07 -10.85 29.26
N SER A 2 4.89 -11.44 29.41
CA SER A 2 4.72 -12.84 29.82
C SER A 2 5.13 -13.81 28.72
N PHE A 3 5.29 -15.09 29.04
CA PHE A 3 5.65 -16.11 28.04
C PHE A 3 4.55 -16.28 26.98
N SER A 4 3.27 -16.23 27.38
CA SER A 4 2.13 -16.32 26.46
C SER A 4 2.05 -15.11 25.52
N GLU A 5 2.35 -13.90 26.01
CA GLU A 5 2.43 -12.70 25.16
C GLU A 5 3.54 -12.82 24.12
N GLY A 6 4.74 -13.27 24.53
CA GLY A 6 5.86 -13.46 23.62
C GLY A 6 5.62 -14.57 22.60
N GLU A 7 4.97 -15.67 23.02
CA GLU A 7 4.55 -16.74 22.12
C GLU A 7 3.49 -16.27 21.12
N SER A 8 2.50 -15.48 21.56
CA SER A 8 1.49 -14.91 20.67
C SER A 8 2.12 -13.98 19.63
N LEU A 9 3.06 -13.12 20.04
CA LEU A 9 3.81 -12.25 19.14
C LEU A 9 4.59 -13.07 18.10
N TRP A 10 5.28 -14.12 18.52
CA TRP A 10 6.04 -15.00 17.62
C TRP A 10 5.14 -15.74 16.63
N ARG A 11 4.02 -16.33 17.09
CA ARG A 11 3.11 -17.11 16.25
C ARG A 11 2.34 -16.25 15.23
N HIS A 12 1.88 -15.07 15.64
CA HIS A 12 1.01 -14.24 14.80
C HIS A 12 1.75 -13.14 14.04
N TYR A 13 2.89 -12.67 14.57
CA TYR A 13 3.66 -11.56 14.01
C TYR A 13 5.14 -11.89 13.74
N GLY A 14 5.50 -13.17 13.64
CA GLY A 14 6.88 -13.60 13.37
C GLY A 14 7.45 -13.07 12.05
N THR A 15 6.59 -12.73 11.08
CA THR A 15 7.03 -12.07 9.83
C THR A 15 7.36 -10.59 10.00
N GLN A 16 6.87 -9.95 11.07
CA GLN A 16 7.03 -8.52 11.32
C GLN A 16 8.08 -8.24 12.39
N VAL A 17 8.13 -9.07 13.43
CA VAL A 17 9.03 -8.96 14.56
C VAL A 17 9.66 -10.31 14.82
N ASN A 18 10.99 -10.39 14.74
CA ASN A 18 11.71 -11.55 15.23
C ASN A 18 11.73 -11.50 16.77
N VAL A 19 11.38 -12.61 17.40
CA VAL A 19 11.24 -12.76 18.84
C VAL A 19 12.26 -13.80 19.32
N ASP A 20 13.37 -13.32 19.91
CA ASP A 20 14.29 -14.19 20.61
C ASP A 20 13.81 -14.35 22.06
N PHE A 21 13.50 -15.60 22.44
CA PHE A 21 13.05 -15.95 23.78
C PHE A 21 14.17 -15.77 24.81
N PRO A 22 13.83 -15.52 26.10
CA PRO A 22 14.80 -15.44 27.18
C PRO A 22 15.63 -16.73 27.28
N THR A 23 16.90 -16.62 26.92
CA THR A 23 17.88 -17.71 27.01
C THR A 23 19.18 -17.16 27.59
N PRO A 24 20.13 -18.00 28.02
CA PRO A 24 21.46 -17.52 28.42
C PRO A 24 22.15 -16.70 27.32
N LYS A 25 21.88 -16.96 26.03
CA LYS A 25 22.40 -16.17 24.89
C LYS A 25 21.85 -14.74 24.83
N THR A 26 20.71 -14.49 25.46
CA THR A 26 20.05 -13.17 25.53
C THR A 26 20.05 -12.60 26.95
N ASP A 27 20.93 -13.07 27.84
CA ASP A 27 20.98 -12.71 29.26
C ASP A 27 19.64 -12.88 29.98
N ASN A 28 18.88 -13.93 29.61
CA ASN A 28 17.52 -14.18 30.09
C ASN A 28 16.55 -13.00 29.86
N ARG A 29 16.77 -12.22 28.80
CA ARG A 29 15.89 -11.13 28.36
C ARG A 29 15.24 -11.46 27.02
N TRP A 30 14.07 -10.86 26.80
CA TRP A 30 13.44 -10.83 25.49
C TRP A 30 14.22 -9.89 24.57
N ARG A 31 14.49 -10.33 23.34
CA ARG A 31 15.03 -9.47 22.29
C ARG A 31 14.08 -9.47 21.10
N LEU A 32 13.55 -8.29 20.80
CA LEU A 32 12.59 -8.06 19.73
C LEU A 32 13.26 -7.27 18.62
N THR A 33 13.26 -7.81 17.40
CA THR A 33 13.91 -7.16 16.25
C THR A 33 12.89 -6.95 15.14
N SER A 34 12.56 -5.69 14.83
CA SER A 34 11.69 -5.35 13.71
C SER A 34 12.31 -5.78 12.38
N GLN A 35 11.54 -6.50 11.56
CA GLN A 35 11.92 -6.97 10.23
C GLN A 35 11.59 -5.93 9.14
N GLY A 36 11.74 -4.64 9.43
CA GLY A 36 11.42 -3.54 8.51
C GLY A 36 9.96 -3.10 8.53
N TRP A 37 9.20 -3.49 9.57
CA TRP A 37 7.82 -3.06 9.76
C TRP A 37 7.72 -1.89 10.74
N VAL A 38 6.75 -1.03 10.50
CA VAL A 38 6.45 0.18 11.28
C VAL A 38 4.97 0.20 11.58
N GLY A 39 4.56 0.54 12.80
CA GLY A 39 3.18 0.27 13.17
C GLY A 39 2.90 0.16 14.65
N PHE A 40 1.71 -0.37 14.93
CA PHE A 40 1.26 -0.77 16.23
C PHE A 40 0.73 -2.20 16.21
N ILE A 41 1.20 -3.01 17.15
CA ILE A 41 0.76 -4.38 17.38
C ILE A 41 0.08 -4.45 18.76
N PRO A 42 -1.24 -4.63 18.84
CA PRO A 42 -1.90 -4.93 20.11
C PRO A 42 -1.58 -6.36 20.54
N LEU A 43 -1.12 -6.53 21.79
CA LEU A 43 -0.90 -7.84 22.41
C LEU A 43 -1.98 -8.18 23.42
N THR A 44 -2.46 -7.20 24.19
CA THR A 44 -3.58 -7.29 25.13
C THR A 44 -4.37 -5.97 25.09
N SER A 45 -5.35 -5.79 25.97
CA SER A 45 -6.10 -4.52 26.12
C SER A 45 -5.23 -3.34 26.59
N ASP A 46 -4.12 -3.63 27.28
CA ASP A 46 -3.25 -2.68 27.97
C ASP A 46 -1.80 -2.70 27.45
N LEU A 47 -1.39 -3.76 26.75
CA LEU A 47 -0.06 -3.91 26.18
C LEU A 47 -0.10 -3.89 24.64
N GLY A 48 0.74 -3.05 24.06
CA GLY A 48 1.01 -3.06 22.63
C GLY A 48 2.44 -2.64 22.31
N ILE A 49 2.91 -3.05 21.13
CA ILE A 49 4.24 -2.75 20.63
C ILE A 49 4.14 -1.67 19.56
N HIS A 50 4.87 -0.58 19.76
CA HIS A 50 5.05 0.46 18.75
C HIS A 50 6.35 0.23 17.99
N LEU A 51 6.24 0.04 16.67
CA LEU A 51 7.37 -0.06 15.76
C LEU A 51 7.55 1.30 15.07
N VAL A 52 8.71 1.92 15.26
CA VAL A 52 9.02 3.29 14.78
C VAL A 52 9.82 3.23 13.48
N PRO A 53 9.56 4.10 12.49
CA PRO A 53 10.34 4.12 11.25
C PRO A 53 11.78 4.55 11.49
N LYS A 54 12.65 4.11 10.57
CA LYS A 54 14.06 4.49 10.57
C LYS A 54 14.31 5.90 10.00
N VAL A 55 13.31 6.44 9.31
CA VAL A 55 13.30 7.79 8.74
C VAL A 55 12.22 8.62 9.44
N PRO A 56 12.30 9.96 9.43
CA PRO A 56 11.24 10.82 9.95
C PRO A 56 9.85 10.44 9.42
N VAL A 57 8.85 10.46 10.31
CA VAL A 57 7.46 10.09 9.99
C VAL A 57 6.88 10.97 8.89
N ALA A 58 7.31 12.24 8.79
CA ALA A 58 6.91 13.15 7.71
C ALA A 58 7.16 12.55 6.30
N ASN A 59 8.23 11.76 6.14
CA ASN A 59 8.62 11.17 4.87
C ASN A 59 7.66 10.06 4.41
N LEU A 60 6.89 9.49 5.34
CA LEU A 60 5.83 8.52 5.00
C LEU A 60 4.77 9.18 4.11
N PHE A 61 4.40 10.44 4.35
CA PHE A 61 3.42 11.12 3.50
C PHE A 61 3.89 11.23 2.06
N TYR A 62 5.15 11.60 1.85
CA TYR A 62 5.73 11.70 0.52
C TYR A 62 5.80 10.34 -0.19
N MET A 63 6.26 9.29 0.51
CA MET A 63 6.28 7.94 -0.06
C MET A 63 4.89 7.46 -0.45
N LEU A 64 3.88 7.73 0.39
CA LEU A 64 2.50 7.30 0.14
C LEU A 64 1.84 8.06 -0.99
N GLU A 65 2.20 9.33 -1.20
CA GLU A 65 1.69 10.10 -2.31
C GLU A 65 1.98 9.43 -3.65
N TYR A 66 3.19 8.91 -3.83
CA TYR A 66 3.54 8.15 -5.03
C TYR A 66 3.07 6.70 -4.96
N ALA A 67 3.20 6.01 -3.81
CA ALA A 67 2.86 4.58 -3.72
C ALA A 67 1.36 4.30 -3.94
N TYR A 68 0.47 5.21 -3.51
CA TYR A 68 -1.00 5.06 -3.60
C TYR A 68 -1.68 6.06 -4.54
N ASP A 69 -0.90 6.81 -5.33
CA ASP A 69 -1.40 7.86 -6.24
C ASP A 69 -2.30 8.88 -5.52
N LEU A 70 -1.79 9.45 -4.42
CA LEU A 70 -2.53 10.40 -3.59
C LEU A 70 -2.34 11.86 -4.03
N LYS A 71 -1.81 12.12 -5.24
CA LYS A 71 -1.49 13.48 -5.74
C LYS A 71 -2.67 14.46 -5.72
N GLY A 72 -3.92 13.95 -5.78
CA GLY A 72 -5.14 14.76 -5.66
C GLY A 72 -5.51 15.16 -4.22
N LEU A 73 -4.75 14.68 -3.24
CA LEU A 73 -4.89 15.03 -1.84
C LEU A 73 -3.80 16.04 -1.51
N ARG A 74 -4.18 17.32 -1.40
CA ARG A 74 -3.33 18.40 -0.85
C ARG A 74 -3.00 18.17 0.64
N PHE A 75 -2.48 17.00 1.00
CA PHE A 75 -2.02 16.70 2.35
C PHE A 75 -0.88 17.64 2.75
N LEU A 76 -0.02 17.97 1.79
CA LEU A 76 1.26 18.62 2.05
C LEU A 76 1.16 20.06 2.58
N GLU A 77 0.05 20.77 2.36
CA GLU A 77 -0.05 22.16 2.85
C GLU A 77 -0.25 22.25 4.38
N ASN A 78 -0.80 21.20 5.02
CA ASN A 78 -1.13 21.21 6.47
C ASN A 78 -0.53 20.05 7.29
N THR A 79 0.22 19.12 6.67
CA THR A 79 0.64 17.87 7.34
C THR A 79 2.14 17.80 7.66
N VAL A 80 2.87 18.90 7.45
CA VAL A 80 4.34 19.01 7.64
C VAL A 80 4.78 18.84 9.10
N HIS A 81 3.84 18.72 10.05
CA HIS A 81 4.13 18.79 11.49
C HIS A 81 3.96 17.46 12.24
N CYS A 82 3.61 16.35 11.56
CA CYS A 82 3.47 15.05 12.23
C CYS A 82 4.85 14.52 12.67
N ARG A 83 5.05 14.39 13.98
CA ARG A 83 6.27 13.86 14.60
C ARG A 83 6.13 12.39 15.00
N THR A 84 4.90 11.92 15.23
CA THR A 84 4.63 10.56 15.67
C THR A 84 3.79 9.78 14.67
N LEU A 85 3.93 8.45 14.68
CA LEU A 85 3.10 7.56 13.85
C LEU A 85 1.60 7.70 14.17
N GLN A 86 1.27 8.01 15.42
CA GLN A 86 -0.11 8.24 15.85
C GLN A 86 -0.69 9.51 15.22
N GLU A 87 0.05 10.62 15.23
CA GLU A 87 -0.35 11.86 14.54
C GLU A 87 -0.52 11.64 13.04
N PHE A 88 0.41 10.89 12.44
CA PHE A 88 0.35 10.50 11.04
C PHE A 88 -0.94 9.72 10.72
N TYR A 89 -1.25 8.69 11.51
CA TYR A 89 -2.47 7.90 11.38
C TYR A 89 -3.73 8.76 11.52
N ASN A 90 -3.76 9.60 12.56
CA ASN A 90 -4.85 10.51 12.86
C ASN A 90 -5.11 11.53 11.75
N SER A 91 -4.04 12.07 11.14
CA SER A 91 -4.16 13.01 10.03
C SER A 91 -4.83 12.37 8.80
N LEU A 92 -4.39 11.16 8.42
CA LEU A 92 -4.99 10.43 7.29
C LEU A 92 -6.44 10.02 7.59
N ALA A 93 -6.71 9.52 8.81
CA ALA A 93 -8.03 9.09 9.23
C ALA A 93 -9.02 10.27 9.26
N LYS A 94 -8.61 11.40 9.84
CA LYS A 94 -9.39 12.65 9.87
C LYS A 94 -9.67 13.16 8.46
N THR A 95 -8.66 13.15 7.58
CA THR A 95 -8.84 13.57 6.18
C THR A 95 -9.84 12.69 5.44
N LEU A 96 -9.73 11.36 5.57
CA LEU A 96 -10.67 10.41 4.97
C LEU A 96 -12.10 10.67 5.47
N ALA A 97 -12.29 10.74 6.79
CA ALA A 97 -13.60 10.93 7.39
C ALA A 97 -14.25 12.26 6.99
N LEU A 98 -13.48 13.37 6.97
CA LEU A 98 -13.99 14.67 6.56
C LEU A 98 -14.36 14.71 5.07
N ARG A 99 -13.58 14.08 4.19
CA ARG A 99 -13.89 14.00 2.76
C ARG A 99 -15.11 13.13 2.50
N ILE A 100 -15.25 12.02 3.22
CA ILE A 100 -16.45 11.18 3.18
C ILE A 100 -17.69 11.98 3.62
N LEU A 101 -17.61 12.72 4.72
CA LEU A 101 -18.71 13.58 5.18
C LEU A 101 -19.06 14.66 4.16
N ASN A 102 -18.07 15.23 3.47
CA ASN A 102 -18.30 16.20 2.40
C ASN A 102 -19.03 15.53 1.21
N ARG A 103 -18.61 14.32 0.81
CA ARG A 103 -19.28 13.58 -0.25
C ARG A 103 -20.71 13.22 0.12
N GLU A 104 -20.94 12.75 1.34
CA GLU A 104 -22.28 12.42 1.84
C GLU A 104 -23.21 13.64 1.76
N ARG A 105 -22.75 14.84 2.16
CA ARG A 105 -23.52 16.08 2.03
C ARG A 105 -23.87 16.44 0.57
N LYS A 106 -23.03 16.06 -0.38
CA LYS A 106 -23.27 16.25 -1.83
C LYS A 106 -24.14 15.13 -2.44
N GLY A 107 -24.41 14.08 -1.67
CA GLY A 107 -25.04 12.85 -2.14
C GLY A 107 -24.00 11.77 -2.48
N LEU A 108 -24.20 10.57 -1.95
CA LEU A 108 -23.41 9.40 -2.32
C LEU A 108 -23.60 9.09 -3.81
N TYR A 109 -22.53 8.63 -4.46
CA TYR A 109 -22.64 8.09 -5.81
C TYR A 109 -23.60 6.91 -5.81
N ARG A 110 -24.44 6.84 -6.84
CA ARG A 110 -25.44 5.81 -7.02
C ARG A 110 -25.24 5.22 -8.41
N SER A 111 -25.42 3.92 -8.52
CA SER A 111 -25.38 3.23 -9.81
C SER A 111 -26.76 2.65 -10.09
N TYR A 112 -27.11 2.62 -11.38
CA TYR A 112 -28.23 1.83 -11.83
C TYR A 112 -27.87 0.35 -11.72
N ARG A 113 -28.73 -0.42 -11.08
CA ARG A 113 -28.69 -1.87 -11.08
C ARG A 113 -29.98 -2.36 -11.72
N ASP A 114 -29.85 -3.22 -12.72
CA ASP A 114 -30.99 -3.92 -13.30
C ASP A 114 -31.52 -4.91 -12.24
N GLU A 115 -32.75 -4.70 -11.82
CA GLU A 115 -33.47 -5.60 -10.94
C GLU A 115 -34.64 -6.23 -11.70
N HIS A 116 -34.87 -7.51 -11.41
CA HIS A 116 -35.98 -8.28 -11.94
C HIS A 116 -36.84 -8.72 -10.75
N GLU A 117 -38.05 -8.19 -10.64
CA GLU A 117 -38.96 -8.48 -9.54
C GLU A 117 -40.39 -8.72 -10.04
N VAL A 118 -41.08 -9.68 -9.43
CA VAL A 118 -42.49 -9.97 -9.71
C VAL A 118 -43.34 -9.05 -8.84
N LEU A 119 -43.85 -7.97 -9.44
CA LEU A 119 -44.57 -6.91 -8.73
C LEU A 119 -46.07 -6.93 -9.04
N LYS A 120 -46.89 -6.58 -8.05
CA LYS A 120 -48.34 -6.40 -8.24
C LYS A 120 -48.71 -5.12 -8.98
N TYR A 121 -47.73 -4.28 -9.30
CA TYR A 121 -47.87 -3.03 -10.03
C TYR A 121 -46.75 -2.91 -11.06
N LEU A 122 -46.97 -2.11 -12.08
CA LEU A 122 -46.01 -1.92 -13.17
C LEU A 122 -44.88 -0.98 -12.75
N ARG A 123 -43.62 -1.45 -12.84
CA ARG A 123 -42.41 -0.66 -12.60
C ARG A 123 -41.38 -0.97 -13.68
N GLY A 124 -40.92 0.04 -14.42
CA GLY A 124 -39.97 -0.18 -15.51
C GLY A 124 -40.59 -0.87 -16.73
N ARG A 125 -39.91 -1.88 -17.27
CA ARG A 125 -40.33 -2.65 -18.45
C ARG A 125 -40.88 -4.02 -18.02
N ILE A 126 -41.96 -4.46 -18.65
CA ILE A 126 -42.46 -5.83 -18.45
C ILE A 126 -41.71 -6.77 -19.39
N ASP A 127 -41.25 -7.91 -18.90
CA ASP A 127 -40.88 -9.04 -19.77
C ASP A 127 -42.16 -9.67 -20.34
N LEU A 128 -42.61 -9.14 -21.48
CA LEU A 128 -43.81 -9.60 -22.17
C LEU A 128 -43.71 -11.07 -22.59
N ALA A 129 -42.51 -11.57 -22.91
CA ALA A 129 -42.33 -12.96 -23.33
C ALA A 129 -42.63 -13.92 -22.19
N ARG A 130 -42.17 -13.60 -20.97
CA ARG A 130 -42.50 -14.39 -19.76
C ARG A 130 -43.94 -14.23 -19.33
N HIS A 131 -44.48 -13.01 -19.39
CA HIS A 131 -45.84 -12.74 -18.94
C HIS A 131 -46.90 -13.45 -19.82
N VAL A 132 -46.67 -13.55 -21.14
CA VAL A 132 -47.57 -14.27 -22.07
C VAL A 132 -47.67 -15.77 -21.74
N THR A 133 -46.66 -16.37 -21.11
CA THR A 133 -46.72 -17.78 -20.68
C THR A 133 -47.58 -18.01 -19.44
N ARG A 134 -47.96 -16.95 -18.70
CA ARG A 134 -48.76 -17.01 -17.47
C ARG A 134 -49.83 -15.90 -17.43
N PRO A 135 -50.79 -15.89 -18.37
CA PRO A 135 -51.75 -14.80 -18.53
C PRO A 135 -52.75 -14.63 -17.36
N TRP A 136 -52.85 -15.62 -16.47
CA TRP A 136 -53.67 -15.54 -15.25
C TRP A 136 -52.95 -14.90 -14.05
N SER A 137 -51.65 -14.60 -14.17
CA SER A 137 -50.90 -13.95 -13.10
C SER A 137 -51.23 -12.45 -13.02
N ILE A 138 -51.72 -12.00 -11.86
CA ILE A 138 -51.97 -10.58 -11.57
C ILE A 138 -50.65 -9.82 -11.30
N ALA A 139 -49.55 -10.54 -11.11
CA ALA A 139 -48.23 -9.96 -10.91
C ALA A 139 -47.44 -9.89 -12.24
N PHE A 140 -46.76 -8.76 -12.44
CA PHE A 140 -45.93 -8.44 -13.58
C PHE A 140 -44.47 -8.78 -13.30
N ASP A 141 -43.85 -9.57 -14.18
CA ASP A 141 -42.39 -9.71 -14.23
C ASP A 141 -41.80 -8.39 -14.75
N CYS A 142 -41.34 -7.56 -13.81
CA CYS A 142 -40.83 -6.22 -14.08
C CYS A 142 -39.30 -6.21 -14.07
N GLU A 143 -38.71 -5.67 -15.13
CA GLU A 143 -37.31 -5.27 -15.20
C GLU A 143 -37.21 -3.74 -15.03
N PHE A 144 -36.56 -3.29 -13.97
CA PHE A 144 -36.36 -1.86 -13.71
C PHE A 144 -34.95 -1.58 -13.22
N GLN A 145 -34.54 -0.32 -13.36
CA GLN A 145 -33.23 0.14 -12.93
C GLN A 145 -33.35 0.91 -11.62
N ASP A 146 -32.83 0.34 -10.55
CA ASP A 146 -32.79 1.02 -9.26
C ASP A 146 -31.49 1.81 -9.07
N HIS A 147 -31.66 3.08 -8.72
CA HIS A 147 -30.57 4.01 -8.48
C HIS A 147 -30.13 3.90 -7.01
N LEU A 148 -29.41 2.83 -6.70
CA LEU A 148 -29.02 2.46 -5.34
C LEU A 148 -27.72 3.12 -4.91
N ALA A 149 -27.68 3.57 -3.65
CA ALA A 149 -26.45 4.00 -3.00
C ALA A 149 -25.65 2.83 -2.44
N ASP A 150 -26.24 1.64 -2.31
CA ASP A 150 -25.59 0.45 -1.79
C ASP A 150 -24.73 -0.25 -2.88
N ILE A 151 -23.74 0.48 -3.37
CA ILE A 151 -22.74 0.03 -4.35
C ILE A 151 -21.41 -0.20 -3.66
N GLU A 152 -20.55 -1.02 -4.28
CA GLU A 152 -19.23 -1.33 -3.75
C GLU A 152 -18.40 -0.08 -3.41
N ASP A 153 -18.45 0.96 -4.25
CA ASP A 153 -17.72 2.21 -4.02
C ASP A 153 -18.02 2.77 -2.62
N ASN A 154 -19.30 2.79 -2.22
CA ASN A 154 -19.71 3.29 -0.92
C ASN A 154 -19.49 2.27 0.20
N ARG A 155 -19.61 0.97 -0.09
CA ARG A 155 -19.36 -0.10 0.88
C ARG A 155 -17.90 -0.13 1.33
N ILE A 156 -16.96 0.15 0.42
CA ILE A 156 -15.53 0.30 0.76
C ILE A 156 -15.33 1.44 1.76
N LEU A 157 -15.94 2.61 1.53
CA LEU A 157 -15.85 3.74 2.45
C LEU A 157 -16.38 3.38 3.85
N ALA A 158 -17.54 2.70 3.91
CA ALA A 158 -18.13 2.25 5.16
C ALA A 158 -17.22 1.27 5.91
N TRP A 159 -16.68 0.28 5.19
CA TRP A 159 -15.80 -0.74 5.75
C TRP A 159 -14.48 -0.15 6.27
N SER A 160 -13.84 0.74 5.50
CA SER A 160 -12.61 1.40 5.96
C SER A 160 -12.84 2.23 7.22
N LEU A 161 -13.92 3.02 7.29
CA LEU A 161 -14.24 3.80 8.50
C LEU A 161 -14.54 2.90 9.70
N HIS A 162 -15.18 1.75 9.47
CA HIS A 162 -15.43 0.75 10.51
C HIS A 162 -14.13 0.23 11.15
N LEU A 163 -13.11 -0.06 10.33
CA LEU A 163 -11.82 -0.53 10.81
C LEU A 163 -11.02 0.57 11.50
N ILE A 164 -10.98 1.76 10.91
CA ILE A 164 -10.19 2.90 11.43
C ILE A 164 -10.65 3.31 12.83
N ALA A 165 -11.96 3.30 13.08
CA ALA A 165 -12.52 3.66 14.38
C ALA A 165 -12.20 2.65 15.50
N ARG A 166 -11.64 1.48 15.18
CA ARG A 166 -11.28 0.40 16.12
C ARG A 166 -9.77 0.24 16.31
N ASN A 167 -8.97 1.16 15.76
CA ASN A 167 -7.52 1.10 15.85
C ASN A 167 -7.01 1.95 17.03
N GLN A 168 -6.02 1.45 17.78
CA GLN A 168 -5.44 2.16 18.93
C GLN A 168 -4.67 3.43 18.54
N LEU A 169 -4.13 3.50 17.31
CA LEU A 169 -3.48 4.71 16.82
C LEU A 169 -4.47 5.85 16.58
N CYS A 170 -5.77 5.54 16.51
CA CYS A 170 -6.82 6.54 16.36
C CYS A 170 -7.08 7.24 17.70
N SER A 171 -6.81 8.54 17.79
CA SER A 171 -7.18 9.32 18.97
C SER A 171 -8.70 9.37 19.11
N GLU A 172 -9.21 9.50 20.34
CA GLU A 172 -10.66 9.50 20.58
C GLU A 172 -11.38 10.65 19.84
N GLU A 173 -10.72 11.80 19.64
CA GLU A 173 -11.25 12.88 18.78
C GLU A 173 -11.50 12.40 17.35
N VAL A 174 -10.49 11.76 16.73
CA VAL A 174 -10.56 11.31 15.33
C VAL A 174 -11.46 10.09 15.20
N ALA A 175 -11.41 9.17 16.16
CA ALA A 175 -12.29 8.01 16.22
C ALA A 175 -13.77 8.44 16.28
N ARG A 176 -14.10 9.48 17.06
CA ARG A 176 -15.45 10.05 17.08
C ARG A 176 -15.88 10.59 15.72
N ILE A 177 -15.00 11.31 15.00
CA ILE A 177 -15.29 11.81 13.65
C ILE A 177 -15.52 10.64 12.68
N CYS A 178 -14.67 9.60 12.74
CA CYS A 178 -14.81 8.40 11.92
C CYS A 178 -16.12 7.65 12.22
N ARG A 179 -16.51 7.52 13.50
CA ARG A 179 -17.79 6.92 13.91
C ARG A 179 -18.99 7.71 13.40
N ILE A 180 -18.92 9.04 13.40
CA ILE A 180 -19.97 9.90 12.82
C ILE A 180 -20.08 9.66 11.32
N ALA A 181 -18.95 9.70 10.59
CA ALA A 181 -18.91 9.45 9.15
C ALA A 181 -19.45 8.06 8.80
N TYR A 182 -19.06 7.05 9.57
CA TYR A 182 -19.52 5.67 9.41
C TYR A 182 -21.03 5.54 9.59
N ARG A 183 -21.59 6.12 10.67
CA ARG A 183 -23.04 6.09 10.94
C ARG A 183 -23.85 6.72 9.82
N ARG A 184 -23.35 7.80 9.21
CA ARG A 184 -24.03 8.46 8.09
C ARG A 184 -24.06 7.62 6.82
N ILE A 185 -22.91 7.08 6.39
CA ILE A 185 -22.87 6.21 5.21
C ILE A 185 -23.70 4.95 5.43
N ARG A 186 -23.62 4.36 6.64
CA ARG A 186 -24.29 3.09 6.94
C ARG A 186 -25.81 3.14 6.87
N ALA A 187 -26.42 4.33 6.93
CA ALA A 187 -27.85 4.49 6.70
C ALA A 187 -28.29 4.08 5.28
N SER A 188 -27.35 4.06 4.32
CA SER A 188 -27.64 3.79 2.90
C SER A 188 -26.88 2.59 2.32
N VAL A 189 -26.04 1.92 3.12
CA VAL A 189 -25.02 0.99 2.61
C VAL A 189 -24.77 -0.17 3.58
N GLY A 190 -24.69 -1.39 3.05
CA GLY A 190 -24.37 -2.60 3.80
C GLY A 190 -22.94 -2.64 4.35
N LEU A 191 -22.65 -3.48 5.36
CA LEU A 191 -21.26 -3.74 5.79
C LEU A 191 -20.84 -5.03 5.14
N GLN A 192 -19.74 -5.00 4.43
CA GLN A 192 -19.11 -6.18 3.89
C GLN A 192 -17.59 -6.03 4.05
N PRO A 193 -16.86 -7.11 4.38
CA PRO A 193 -15.41 -7.07 4.42
C PRO A 193 -14.81 -6.81 3.02
N PHE A 194 -13.94 -5.81 2.93
CA PHE A 194 -13.12 -5.51 1.75
C PHE A 194 -11.62 -5.53 2.11
N LYS A 195 -10.79 -5.72 1.08
CA LYS A 195 -9.34 -5.67 1.11
C LYS A 195 -8.85 -4.54 0.20
N GLY A 196 -7.59 -4.10 0.35
CA GLY A 196 -7.08 -2.98 -0.46
C GLY A 196 -7.06 -3.27 -1.96
N ARG A 197 -6.97 -4.54 -2.38
CA ARG A 197 -7.12 -4.95 -3.79
C ARG A 197 -8.46 -4.55 -4.40
N ASP A 198 -9.53 -4.45 -3.61
CA ASP A 198 -10.87 -4.11 -4.08
C ASP A 198 -10.99 -2.61 -4.43
N CYS A 199 -10.02 -1.80 -3.98
CA CYS A 199 -9.90 -0.39 -4.36
C CYS A 199 -9.17 -0.18 -5.71
N ILE A 200 -8.56 -1.21 -6.29
CA ILE A 200 -7.71 -1.12 -7.49
C ILE A 200 -8.54 -1.38 -8.76
N GLY A 201 -8.22 -0.70 -9.87
CA GLY A 201 -8.85 -0.96 -11.17
C GLY A 201 -10.26 -0.39 -11.33
N ARG A 202 -10.67 0.50 -10.42
CA ARG A 202 -11.99 1.15 -10.46
C ARG A 202 -12.01 2.26 -11.52
N THR A 203 -13.10 2.35 -12.27
CA THR A 203 -13.31 3.38 -13.29
C THR A 203 -14.07 4.56 -12.72
N TYR A 204 -13.52 5.77 -12.90
CA TYR A 204 -14.14 7.01 -12.45
C TYR A 204 -14.65 7.83 -13.65
N ASN A 205 -15.87 8.33 -13.54
CA ASN A 205 -16.50 9.28 -14.43
C ASN A 205 -16.64 10.65 -13.74
N ARG A 206 -17.17 11.64 -14.46
CA ARG A 206 -17.36 13.02 -13.96
C ARG A 206 -18.20 13.11 -12.66
N LEU A 207 -19.05 12.12 -12.37
CA LEU A 207 -19.96 12.12 -11.22
C LEU A 207 -19.35 11.50 -9.95
N ASN A 208 -18.30 10.68 -10.10
CA ASN A 208 -17.62 10.00 -8.99
C ASN A 208 -16.09 10.18 -9.00
N GLN A 209 -15.56 11.15 -9.75
CA GLN A 209 -14.12 11.44 -9.81
C GLN A 209 -13.50 11.71 -8.43
N ASP A 210 -14.27 12.29 -7.51
CA ASP A 210 -13.87 12.54 -6.13
C ASP A 210 -13.73 11.27 -5.27
N TYR A 211 -14.21 10.11 -5.74
CA TYR A 211 -13.97 8.81 -5.09
C TYR A 211 -12.55 8.30 -5.29
N GLN A 212 -11.85 8.67 -6.35
CA GLN A 212 -10.48 8.23 -6.59
C GLN A 212 -9.56 8.44 -5.37
N PRO A 213 -9.42 9.68 -4.83
CA PRO A 213 -8.61 9.89 -3.63
C PRO A 213 -9.19 9.22 -2.37
N LEU A 214 -10.50 9.01 -2.28
CA LEU A 214 -11.12 8.29 -1.17
C LEU A 214 -10.74 6.82 -1.19
N HIS A 215 -10.87 6.16 -2.34
CA HIS A 215 -10.50 4.76 -2.53
C HIS A 215 -9.00 4.55 -2.37
N SER A 216 -8.14 5.48 -2.79
CA SER A 216 -6.70 5.40 -2.54
C SER A 216 -6.38 5.43 -1.04
N LEU A 217 -7.06 6.27 -0.25
CA LEU A 217 -6.90 6.26 1.22
C LEU A 217 -7.50 5.02 1.87
N CYS A 218 -8.67 4.58 1.43
CA CYS A 218 -9.27 3.33 1.88
C CYS A 218 -8.31 2.17 1.61
N ARG A 219 -7.72 2.11 0.41
CA ARG A 219 -6.71 1.11 0.04
C ARG A 219 -5.55 1.12 1.04
N PHE A 220 -4.99 2.29 1.33
CA PHE A 220 -3.91 2.43 2.31
C PHE A 220 -4.30 1.85 3.67
N PHE A 221 -5.46 2.20 4.22
CA PHE A 221 -5.88 1.64 5.51
C PHE A 221 -6.14 0.13 5.44
N LEU A 222 -6.72 -0.36 4.35
CA LEU A 222 -7.05 -1.78 4.18
C LEU A 222 -5.80 -2.65 3.94
N ASP A 223 -4.78 -2.14 3.26
CA ASP A 223 -3.51 -2.86 3.01
C ASP A 223 -2.67 -2.98 4.31
N HIS A 224 -2.83 -2.06 5.25
CA HIS A 224 -2.03 -1.99 6.48
C HIS A 224 -2.81 -2.34 7.76
N SER A 225 -4.12 -2.56 7.66
CA SER A 225 -4.91 -3.13 8.76
C SER A 225 -4.68 -4.65 8.77
N GLY A 226 -4.11 -5.19 9.84
CA GLY A 226 -3.86 -6.63 9.92
C GLY A 226 -5.16 -7.45 9.91
N PRO A 227 -5.07 -8.77 9.66
CA PRO A 227 -6.24 -9.62 9.50
C PRO A 227 -7.15 -9.55 10.72
N SER A 228 -8.42 -9.21 10.50
CA SER A 228 -9.48 -9.22 11.51
C SER A 228 -9.75 -10.61 12.11
N ALA A 229 -9.16 -11.68 11.54
CA ALA A 229 -9.24 -13.05 12.06
C ALA A 229 -8.59 -13.20 13.46
N LEU A 230 -7.79 -12.22 13.89
CA LEU A 230 -7.28 -12.13 15.25
C LEU A 230 -8.34 -11.69 16.27
N ALA A 231 -9.51 -11.23 15.83
CA ALA A 231 -10.62 -10.87 16.70
C ALA A 231 -11.39 -12.13 17.15
N GLY A 232 -10.76 -12.93 18.00
CA GLY A 232 -11.51 -13.56 19.09
C GLY A 232 -12.15 -12.47 19.96
N ALA A 233 -13.17 -12.82 20.74
CA ALA A 233 -13.89 -11.87 21.61
C ALA A 233 -12.98 -11.05 22.57
N GLU A 234 -11.73 -11.47 22.75
CA GLU A 234 -10.74 -10.86 23.64
C GLU A 234 -9.94 -9.70 23.02
N TYR A 235 -9.83 -9.61 21.68
CA TYR A 235 -9.03 -8.57 21.02
C TYR A 235 -9.93 -7.51 20.38
N GLN A 236 -10.19 -6.43 21.11
CA GLN A 236 -11.02 -5.32 20.63
C GLN A 236 -10.33 -4.44 19.58
N MET A 237 -8.99 -4.54 19.45
CA MET A 237 -8.16 -3.58 18.74
C MET A 237 -7.50 -4.19 17.51
N LEU A 238 -7.44 -3.43 16.41
CA LEU A 238 -6.80 -3.87 15.17
C LEU A 238 -5.34 -3.40 15.10
N PRO A 239 -4.38 -4.26 14.68
CA PRO A 239 -3.03 -3.83 14.35
C PRO A 239 -3.01 -2.91 13.13
N PHE A 240 -2.03 -2.02 13.10
CA PHE A 240 -1.72 -1.20 11.93
C PHE A 240 -0.23 -1.33 11.63
N LEU A 241 0.11 -1.93 10.48
CA LEU A 241 1.48 -2.29 10.15
C LEU A 241 1.81 -1.94 8.70
N ILE A 242 2.86 -1.14 8.53
CA ILE A 242 3.41 -0.70 7.25
C ILE A 242 4.72 -1.47 7.00
N ASN A 243 4.78 -2.16 5.88
CA ASN A 243 6.01 -2.80 5.39
C ASN A 243 6.86 -1.73 4.71
N MET A 244 7.91 -1.25 5.40
CA MET A 244 8.74 -0.16 4.88
C MET A 244 9.57 -0.55 3.65
N PRO A 245 10.21 -1.73 3.58
CA PRO A 245 10.83 -2.20 2.34
C PRO A 245 9.88 -2.13 1.14
N ARG A 246 8.65 -2.66 1.28
CA ARG A 246 7.67 -2.67 0.20
C ARG A 246 7.17 -1.27 -0.14
N LEU A 247 6.96 -0.42 0.87
CA LEU A 247 6.54 0.97 0.65
C LEU A 247 7.61 1.75 -0.10
N PHE A 248 8.88 1.60 0.28
CA PHE A 248 10.00 2.25 -0.37
C PHE A 248 10.17 1.78 -1.82
N GLU A 249 10.06 0.49 -2.08
CA GLU A 249 10.09 -0.08 -3.42
C GLU A 249 8.99 0.50 -4.33
N LEU A 250 7.74 0.49 -3.86
CA LEU A 250 6.60 1.07 -4.59
C LEU A 250 6.76 2.58 -4.82
N PHE A 251 7.31 3.28 -3.83
CA PHE A 251 7.63 4.69 -3.94
C PHE A 251 8.64 4.94 -5.06
N VAL A 252 9.79 4.27 -5.05
CA VAL A 252 10.84 4.43 -6.08
C VAL A 252 10.29 4.05 -7.45
N ALA A 253 9.52 2.96 -7.55
CA ALA A 253 8.89 2.52 -8.80
C ALA A 253 7.99 3.60 -9.41
N ASN A 254 7.05 4.12 -8.63
CA ASN A 254 6.07 5.10 -9.11
C ASN A 254 6.69 6.48 -9.30
N TRP A 255 7.72 6.83 -8.52
CA TRP A 255 8.49 8.05 -8.70
C TRP A 255 9.24 8.00 -10.04
N LEU A 256 9.99 6.92 -10.31
CA LEU A 256 10.69 6.72 -11.57
C LEU A 256 9.71 6.70 -12.75
N LYS A 257 8.60 5.98 -12.65
CA LYS A 257 7.57 5.95 -13.70
C LYS A 257 7.02 7.34 -14.04
N ALA A 258 6.98 8.26 -13.09
CA ALA A 258 6.49 9.62 -13.29
C ALA A 258 7.56 10.60 -13.80
N ARG A 259 8.85 10.26 -13.70
CA ARG A 259 9.98 11.17 -13.94
C ARG A 259 10.95 10.70 -15.03
N LEU A 260 10.93 9.42 -15.37
CA LEU A 260 11.78 8.87 -16.41
C LEU A 260 11.48 9.56 -17.77
N PRO A 261 12.54 9.83 -18.56
CA PRO A 261 12.39 10.23 -19.95
C PRO A 261 11.60 9.19 -20.77
N PRO A 262 10.93 9.59 -21.87
CA PRO A 262 10.10 8.70 -22.67
C PRO A 262 10.86 7.53 -23.31
N GLU A 263 12.18 7.65 -23.49
CA GLU A 263 13.05 6.57 -23.99
C GLU A 263 13.25 5.44 -22.97
N PHE A 264 12.95 5.66 -21.69
CA PHE A 264 13.11 4.65 -20.64
C PHE A 264 11.78 4.21 -20.05
N LYS A 265 11.71 2.92 -19.66
CA LYS A 265 10.56 2.35 -18.95
C LYS A 265 11.02 1.56 -17.75
N VAL A 266 10.45 1.85 -16.58
CA VAL A 266 10.63 1.02 -15.38
C VAL A 266 9.50 -0.01 -15.26
N GLN A 267 9.87 -1.26 -14.99
CA GLN A 267 8.96 -2.37 -14.73
C GLN A 267 9.20 -2.88 -13.30
N PRO A 268 8.22 -2.74 -12.38
CA PRO A 268 8.36 -3.25 -11.02
C PRO A 268 8.03 -4.74 -10.90
N GLN A 269 8.61 -5.39 -9.88
CA GLN A 269 8.35 -6.77 -9.45
C GLN A 269 8.44 -7.80 -10.59
N GLU A 270 9.42 -7.62 -11.47
CA GLU A 270 9.59 -8.50 -12.62
C GLU A 270 10.10 -9.87 -12.18
N GLN A 271 9.43 -10.92 -12.65
CA GLN A 271 9.77 -12.30 -12.36
C GLN A 271 10.55 -12.92 -13.51
N VAL A 272 11.56 -13.71 -13.16
CA VAL A 272 12.44 -14.37 -14.11
C VAL A 272 12.62 -15.81 -13.66
N VAL A 273 12.23 -16.74 -14.53
CA VAL A 273 12.51 -18.16 -14.31
C VAL A 273 13.97 -18.39 -14.67
N VAL A 274 14.75 -18.92 -13.75
CA VAL A 274 16.18 -19.17 -13.92
C VAL A 274 16.45 -20.67 -13.82
N GLY A 275 17.43 -21.11 -14.61
CA GLY A 275 17.83 -22.50 -14.65
C GLY A 275 16.92 -23.36 -15.53
N THR A 276 17.41 -24.56 -15.81
CA THR A 276 16.80 -25.49 -16.76
C THR A 276 15.62 -26.28 -16.18
N SER A 277 15.47 -26.32 -14.86
CA SER A 277 14.35 -27.00 -14.19
C SER A 277 13.04 -26.19 -14.22
N GLY A 278 13.12 -24.88 -14.44
CA GLY A 278 11.96 -23.99 -14.41
C GLY A 278 11.39 -23.70 -13.01
N GLU A 279 12.01 -24.23 -11.95
CA GLU A 279 11.50 -24.10 -10.58
C GLU A 279 12.03 -22.87 -9.84
N LEU A 280 13.20 -22.37 -10.23
CA LEU A 280 13.82 -21.22 -9.58
C LEU A 280 13.29 -19.93 -10.19
N VAL A 281 12.55 -19.14 -9.42
CA VAL A 281 12.02 -17.84 -9.84
C VAL A 281 12.68 -16.73 -9.04
N PHE A 282 13.41 -15.86 -9.73
CA PHE A 282 13.87 -14.61 -9.14
C PHE A 282 12.84 -13.51 -9.33
N ARG A 283 12.72 -12.65 -8.32
CA ARG A 283 11.88 -11.47 -8.36
C ARG A 283 12.74 -10.25 -8.16
N MET A 284 12.88 -9.46 -9.20
CA MET A 284 13.63 -8.21 -9.18
C MET A 284 12.70 -7.08 -8.79
N ASP A 285 13.15 -6.19 -7.93
CA ASP A 285 12.33 -5.06 -7.46
C ASP A 285 11.95 -4.16 -8.63
N LEU A 286 12.93 -3.71 -9.41
CA LEU A 286 12.74 -2.83 -10.56
C LEU A 286 13.69 -3.22 -11.69
N VAL A 287 13.16 -3.23 -12.91
CA VAL A 287 13.94 -3.42 -14.13
C VAL A 287 13.74 -2.21 -15.02
N LEU A 288 14.84 -1.56 -15.40
CA LEU A 288 14.84 -0.42 -16.31
C LEU A 288 15.11 -0.91 -17.73
N TYR A 289 14.24 -0.50 -18.64
CA TYR A 289 14.31 -0.80 -20.07
C TYR A 289 14.65 0.45 -20.86
N ASP A 290 15.53 0.29 -21.85
CA ASP A 290 15.74 1.24 -22.92
C ASP A 290 14.84 0.85 -24.10
N LEU A 291 13.87 1.71 -24.41
CA LEU A 291 12.88 1.47 -25.47
C LEU A 291 13.44 1.71 -26.87
N GLU A 292 14.50 2.51 -27.00
CA GLU A 292 15.15 2.78 -28.29
C GLU A 292 16.07 1.63 -28.69
N ARG A 293 16.89 1.17 -27.75
CA ARG A 293 17.84 0.05 -27.97
C ARG A 293 17.17 -1.32 -27.87
N GLY A 294 16.02 -1.41 -27.21
CA GLY A 294 15.28 -2.64 -27.03
C GLY A 294 16.01 -3.61 -26.10
N GLY A 295 16.00 -3.33 -24.80
CA GLY A 295 16.62 -4.25 -23.83
C GLY A 295 16.61 -3.76 -22.39
N VAL A 296 17.05 -4.63 -21.48
CA VAL A 296 17.24 -4.29 -20.06
C VAL A 296 18.54 -3.51 -19.93
N CYS A 297 18.44 -2.27 -19.45
CA CYS A 297 19.60 -1.39 -19.33
C CYS A 297 20.16 -1.30 -17.91
N CYS A 298 19.32 -1.56 -16.90
CA CYS A 298 19.74 -1.60 -15.50
C CYS A 298 18.72 -2.36 -14.64
N ILE A 299 19.21 -3.14 -13.69
CA ILE A 299 18.38 -3.72 -12.61
C ILE A 299 18.53 -2.85 -11.37
N LEU A 300 17.43 -2.53 -10.69
CA LEU A 300 17.49 -1.81 -9.41
C LEU A 300 16.85 -2.67 -8.31
N ASP A 301 17.55 -2.78 -7.20
CA ASP A 301 17.12 -3.49 -6.00
C ASP A 301 17.08 -2.50 -4.83
N THR A 302 15.93 -2.42 -4.17
CA THR A 302 15.67 -1.40 -3.16
C THR A 302 15.88 -1.98 -1.76
N LYS A 303 16.76 -1.37 -0.96
CA LYS A 303 17.09 -1.84 0.38
C LYS A 303 16.73 -0.81 1.44
N TYR A 304 15.67 -1.07 2.20
CA TYR A 304 15.29 -0.24 3.35
C TYR A 304 16.12 -0.58 4.61
N LYS A 305 17.40 -0.18 4.61
CA LYS A 305 18.35 -0.39 5.71
C LYS A 305 19.06 0.93 6.04
N VAL A 306 19.51 1.09 7.29
CA VAL A 306 20.31 2.24 7.78
C VAL A 306 21.79 1.89 7.86
N SER A 307 22.17 0.69 7.39
CA SER A 307 23.59 0.35 7.33
C SER A 307 24.29 1.29 6.35
N ASP A 308 25.48 1.72 6.73
CA ASP A 308 26.37 2.55 5.93
C ASP A 308 27.11 1.76 4.86
N THR A 309 26.95 0.44 4.81
CA THR A 309 27.62 -0.44 3.84
C THR A 309 26.65 -1.45 3.24
N PRO A 310 26.71 -1.71 1.91
CA PRO A 310 25.98 -2.82 1.32
C PRO A 310 26.44 -4.16 1.90
N SER A 311 25.50 -5.04 2.23
CA SER A 311 25.87 -6.37 2.73
C SER A 311 26.32 -7.27 1.58
N THR A 312 27.25 -8.20 1.85
CA THR A 312 27.72 -9.18 0.85
C THR A 312 26.58 -9.97 0.24
N GLN A 313 25.52 -10.24 1.01
CA GLN A 313 24.33 -10.93 0.53
C GLN A 313 23.55 -10.09 -0.49
N ASP A 314 23.40 -8.77 -0.25
CA ASP A 314 22.71 -7.86 -1.17
C ASP A 314 23.50 -7.73 -2.49
N ILE A 315 24.83 -7.66 -2.40
CA ILE A 315 25.73 -7.60 -3.57
C ILE A 315 25.65 -8.91 -4.39
N ALA A 316 25.76 -10.07 -3.73
CA ALA A 316 25.68 -11.37 -4.40
C ALA A 316 24.32 -11.60 -5.08
N GLN A 317 23.23 -11.15 -4.44
CA GLN A 317 21.89 -11.17 -5.03
C GLN A 317 21.84 -10.36 -6.32
N LEU A 318 22.47 -9.19 -6.35
CA LEU A 318 22.46 -8.32 -7.53
C LEU A 318 23.21 -8.91 -8.72
N PHE A 319 24.39 -9.48 -8.49
CA PHE A 319 25.12 -10.22 -9.54
C PHE A 319 24.30 -11.41 -10.07
N THR A 320 23.56 -12.08 -9.20
CA THR A 320 22.65 -13.16 -9.61
C THR A 320 21.54 -12.64 -10.53
N TYR A 321 21.02 -11.44 -10.28
CA TYR A 321 20.02 -10.80 -11.12
C TYR A 321 20.58 -10.37 -12.48
N GLU A 322 21.78 -9.80 -12.52
CA GLU A 322 22.48 -9.44 -13.75
C GLU A 322 22.72 -10.64 -14.67
N LEU A 323 23.08 -11.79 -14.09
CA LEU A 323 23.21 -13.05 -14.82
C LEU A 323 21.86 -13.56 -15.34
N ALA A 324 20.81 -13.50 -14.52
CA ALA A 324 19.47 -13.99 -14.88
C ALA A 324 18.81 -13.21 -16.02
N ARG A 325 19.14 -11.91 -16.19
CA ARG A 325 18.54 -11.02 -17.18
C ARG A 325 19.50 -10.55 -18.26
N GLU A 326 20.69 -11.14 -18.33
CA GLU A 326 21.74 -10.76 -19.28
C GLU A 326 21.99 -9.22 -19.28
N CYS A 327 21.86 -8.59 -18.11
CA CYS A 327 22.07 -7.16 -17.95
C CYS A 327 23.43 -6.91 -17.32
N ASP A 328 24.16 -5.91 -17.81
CA ASP A 328 25.54 -5.62 -17.37
C ASP A 328 25.62 -4.58 -16.26
N ARG A 329 24.47 -4.08 -15.81
CA ARG A 329 24.40 -3.02 -14.81
C ARG A 329 23.31 -3.28 -13.79
N ALA A 330 23.68 -3.10 -12.53
CA ALA A 330 22.69 -3.07 -11.47
C ALA A 330 23.01 -2.08 -10.35
N VAL A 331 21.96 -1.61 -9.68
CA VAL A 331 22.02 -0.57 -8.65
C VAL A 331 21.30 -1.01 -7.39
N LEU A 332 21.99 -0.92 -6.25
CA LEU A 332 21.36 -0.99 -4.92
C LEU A 332 20.89 0.41 -4.51
N VAL A 333 19.60 0.57 -4.28
CA VAL A 333 18.98 1.85 -3.92
C VAL A 333 18.67 1.89 -2.43
N TYR A 334 19.22 2.87 -1.72
CA TYR A 334 19.02 3.06 -0.28
C TYR A 334 18.23 4.34 0.04
N PRO A 335 17.45 4.36 1.14
CA PRO A 335 16.64 5.52 1.52
C PRO A 335 17.43 6.65 2.21
N THR A 336 18.73 6.48 2.47
CA THR A 336 19.55 7.43 3.22
C THR A 336 20.83 7.80 2.45
N ALA A 337 21.26 9.06 2.59
CA ALA A 337 22.51 9.55 2.00
C ALA A 337 23.76 9.05 2.75
N SER A 338 23.58 8.44 3.93
CA SER A 338 24.65 7.91 4.77
C SER A 338 25.31 6.64 4.21
N ILE A 339 24.76 6.07 3.14
CA ILE A 339 25.34 4.90 2.49
C ILE A 339 26.71 5.25 1.90
N LYS A 340 27.74 4.46 2.22
CA LYS A 340 29.05 4.61 1.60
C LYS A 340 28.93 4.26 0.11
N PRO A 341 29.48 5.10 -0.78
CA PRO A 341 29.57 4.77 -2.18
C PRO A 341 30.25 3.41 -2.36
N PHE A 342 29.57 2.51 -3.05
CA PHE A 342 30.08 1.22 -3.45
C PHE A 342 29.96 1.15 -4.97
N GLU A 343 31.04 0.83 -5.65
CA GLU A 343 31.06 0.52 -7.07
C GLU A 343 32.07 -0.60 -7.27
N ASP A 344 31.63 -1.69 -7.89
CA ASP A 344 32.48 -2.84 -8.16
C ASP A 344 32.02 -3.53 -9.45
N SER A 345 32.86 -4.40 -9.99
CA SER A 345 32.59 -5.13 -11.23
C SER A 345 33.14 -6.54 -11.20
N ILE A 346 32.37 -7.48 -11.74
CA ILE A 346 32.80 -8.85 -11.99
C ILE A 346 32.59 -9.14 -13.48
N GLN A 347 33.69 -9.39 -14.20
CA GLN A 347 33.69 -9.53 -15.66
C GLN A 347 33.10 -8.27 -16.34
N ASN A 348 32.00 -8.41 -17.09
CA ASN A 348 31.28 -7.29 -17.71
C ASN A 348 30.14 -6.74 -16.84
N LYS A 349 29.87 -7.34 -15.67
CA LYS A 349 28.78 -6.96 -14.78
C LYS A 349 29.24 -5.88 -13.80
N ARG A 350 28.46 -4.82 -13.64
CA ARG A 350 28.82 -3.65 -12.83
C ARG A 350 27.72 -3.35 -11.82
N VAL A 351 28.11 -3.27 -10.56
CA VAL A 351 27.20 -2.99 -9.44
C VAL A 351 27.57 -1.67 -8.79
N LYS A 352 26.56 -0.86 -8.47
CA LYS A 352 26.73 0.41 -7.76
C LYS A 352 25.70 0.61 -6.65
N SER A 353 26.07 1.26 -5.55
CA SER A 353 25.10 1.77 -4.57
C SER A 353 24.72 3.22 -4.89
N MET A 354 23.44 3.54 -4.80
CA MET A 354 22.90 4.89 -4.95
C MET A 354 21.92 5.20 -3.81
N ALA A 355 21.89 6.46 -3.39
CA ALA A 355 20.93 6.94 -2.39
C ALA A 355 19.75 7.64 -3.06
N PHE A 356 18.53 7.21 -2.74
CA PHE A 356 17.34 8.04 -2.83
C PHE A 356 17.07 8.60 -1.43
N ALA A 357 17.77 9.67 -1.08
CA ALA A 357 17.74 10.21 0.28
C ALA A 357 16.35 10.75 0.63
N LEU A 358 15.70 10.11 1.61
CA LEU A 358 14.45 10.58 2.20
C LEU A 358 14.71 11.64 3.28
N GLU A 359 15.95 11.77 3.74
CA GLU A 359 16.36 12.74 4.77
C GLU A 359 16.78 14.06 4.10
N GLY A 360 16.13 15.17 4.47
CA GLY A 360 16.45 16.51 3.93
C GLY A 360 15.23 17.42 3.84
N GLU A 361 15.46 18.71 3.57
CA GLU A 361 14.40 19.71 3.42
C GLU A 361 13.63 19.56 2.09
N ASP A 362 14.28 19.06 1.02
CA ASP A 362 13.65 18.85 -0.29
C ASP A 362 13.87 17.43 -0.87
N MET A 363 12.88 16.57 -0.70
CA MET A 363 12.88 15.21 -1.28
C MET A 363 12.74 15.20 -2.81
N ARG A 364 12.30 16.30 -3.43
CA ARG A 364 12.24 16.39 -4.89
C ARG A 364 13.65 16.52 -5.44
N GLU A 365 14.47 17.39 -4.85
CA GLU A 365 15.88 17.56 -5.23
C GLU A 365 16.66 16.24 -5.08
N SER A 366 16.50 15.53 -3.95
CA SER A 366 17.10 14.20 -3.77
C SER A 366 16.71 13.20 -4.86
N GLY A 367 15.44 13.23 -5.29
CA GLY A 367 14.95 12.37 -6.36
C GLY A 367 15.55 12.72 -7.73
N GLU A 368 15.60 14.01 -8.08
CA GLU A 368 16.21 14.46 -9.34
C GLU A 368 17.73 14.18 -9.39
N GLY A 369 18.42 14.34 -8.26
CA GLY A 369 19.83 13.95 -8.12
C GLY A 369 20.04 12.44 -8.33
N PHE A 370 19.20 11.62 -7.72
CA PHE A 370 19.20 10.17 -7.94
C PHE A 370 18.96 9.80 -9.42
N LEU A 371 17.96 10.42 -10.05
CA LEU A 371 17.64 10.18 -11.47
C LEU A 371 18.81 10.54 -12.38
N THR A 372 19.45 11.68 -12.12
CA THR A 372 20.61 12.13 -12.90
C THR A 372 21.77 11.13 -12.82
N GLN A 373 22.07 10.64 -11.62
CA GLN A 373 23.11 9.61 -11.41
C GLN A 373 22.75 8.29 -12.09
N LEU A 374 21.49 7.86 -12.00
CA LEU A 374 21.01 6.65 -12.63
C LEU A 374 21.12 6.73 -14.17
N LEU A 375 20.72 7.84 -14.77
CA LEU A 375 20.80 8.03 -16.21
C LEU A 375 22.24 8.14 -16.71
N SER A 376 23.15 8.78 -15.95
CA SER A 376 24.59 8.76 -16.27
C SER A 376 25.10 7.32 -16.28
N TRP A 377 24.81 6.56 -15.22
CA TRP A 377 25.24 5.17 -15.08
C TRP A 377 24.81 4.28 -16.26
N VAL A 378 23.58 4.47 -16.73
CA VAL A 378 23.03 3.73 -17.87
C VAL A 378 23.66 4.18 -19.20
N LYS A 379 24.06 5.45 -19.33
CA LYS A 379 24.64 6.01 -20.57
C LYS A 379 26.16 5.84 -20.66
N ASP A 380 26.87 5.71 -19.55
CA ASP A 380 28.34 5.67 -19.46
C ASP A 380 29.02 4.42 -20.07
N GLY A 381 28.28 3.56 -20.78
CA GLY A 381 28.86 2.50 -21.62
C GLY A 381 28.01 2.19 -22.84
N SER A 382 27.38 3.24 -23.39
CA SER A 382 26.54 3.20 -24.59
C SER A 382 27.33 3.47 -25.87
N GLY A 383 28.65 3.29 -25.84
CA GLY A 383 29.59 3.54 -26.94
C GLY A 383 29.61 2.44 -27.98
#